data_AF-A0A4V3CQW0-F1
#
_entry.id   AF-A0A4V3CQW0-F1
#
_cell.length_a   1.000
_cell.length_b   1.000
_cell.length_c   1.000
_cell.angle_alpha   90.00
_cell.angle_beta   90.00
_cell.angle_gamma   90.00
#
_symmetry.space_group_name_H-M   'P 1'
#
loop_
_entity.id
_entity.type
_entity.pdbx_description
1 polymer ?
#
loop_
_entity_poly.entity_id
_entity_poly.type
_entity_poly.pdbx_seq_one_letter_code
_entity_poly.pdbx_strand_id
1 'polypeptide(L)'
;MTILEGCQGKPKIPMLEGVEFLSETRANGGVREVYTLINKNELLCKRIYDPPKPEDGYRVFVDRLWPRGVKKENIRIDLWEKDIAPSTELRKWFGHTIERFAEFSIRYIAELDANPHAKAFLNTIQDKRKHGNVTLLFGAKDRMFNHAAVLKNWIETQDLKTI
;
A
#
# COMPACT_ATOMS: atom_id res chain seq x y z
N MET A 1 -35.73 12.75 45.13
CA MET A 1 -35.16 11.42 45.46
C MET A 1 -35.84 10.45 44.50
N THR A 2 -35.27 10.25 43.31
CA THR A 2 -34.21 9.26 43.07
C THR A 2 -33.17 9.80 42.09
N ILE A 3 -31.90 9.72 42.48
CA ILE A 3 -30.73 9.93 41.61
C ILE A 3 -30.45 8.57 40.96
N LEU A 4 -30.47 8.49 39.63
CA LEU A 4 -29.83 7.43 38.87
C LEU A 4 -28.52 8.00 38.34
N GLU A 5 -27.41 7.53 38.90
CA GLU A 5 -26.07 7.92 38.48
C GLU A 5 -25.80 7.38 37.07
N GLY A 6 -25.77 8.29 36.09
CA GLY A 6 -25.19 8.03 34.79
C GLY A 6 -23.68 8.15 34.89
N CYS A 7 -22.97 7.01 34.90
CA CYS A 7 -21.52 7.00 34.76
C CYS A 7 -21.13 7.51 33.36
N GLN A 8 -20.57 8.71 33.34
CA GLN A 8 -20.01 9.41 32.19
C GLN A 8 -18.79 8.67 31.64
N GLY A 9 -18.61 8.69 30.30
CA GLY A 9 -17.28 8.51 29.71
C GLY A 9 -17.12 7.54 28.53
N LYS A 10 -18.13 7.31 27.67
CA LYS A 10 -17.79 6.83 26.31
C LYS A 10 -17.31 8.02 25.50
N PRO A 11 -16.06 8.05 24.98
CA PRO A 11 -15.65 9.12 24.08
C PRO A 11 -16.52 9.05 22.81
N LYS A 12 -17.10 10.18 22.42
CA LYS A 12 -17.75 10.36 21.10
C LYS A 12 -16.64 10.44 20.04
N ILE A 13 -15.96 9.34 19.76
CA ILE A 13 -15.15 9.22 18.56
C ILE A 13 -16.10 8.69 17.48
N PRO A 14 -16.22 9.35 16.31
CA PRO A 14 -16.96 8.74 15.20
C PRO A 14 -16.36 7.36 14.95
N MET A 15 -17.19 6.33 14.75
CA MET A 15 -16.67 5.02 14.33
C MET A 15 -15.92 5.21 13.01
N LEU A 16 -14.60 5.40 13.10
CA LEU A 16 -13.73 5.40 11.94
C LEU A 16 -13.75 3.96 11.43
N GLU A 17 -14.13 3.75 10.16
CA GLU A 17 -14.01 2.43 9.53
C GLU A 17 -12.59 1.91 9.77
N GLY A 18 -12.45 0.72 10.34
CA GLY A 18 -11.12 0.13 10.53
C GLY A 18 -10.43 0.43 11.86
N VAL A 19 -11.14 0.82 12.93
CA VAL A 19 -10.57 0.90 14.30
C VAL A 19 -11.32 0.01 15.29
N GLU A 20 -10.65 -0.99 15.88
CA GLU A 20 -11.18 -1.77 16.99
C GLU A 20 -10.64 -1.24 18.33
N PHE A 21 -11.56 -1.10 19.28
CA PHE A 21 -11.25 -0.66 20.64
C PHE A 21 -10.86 -1.87 21.50
N LEU A 22 -9.66 -1.82 22.07
CA LEU A 22 -9.22 -2.77 23.09
C LEU A 22 -8.86 -2.00 24.37
N SER A 23 -9.49 -2.37 25.47
CA SER A 23 -9.11 -1.89 26.78
C SER A 23 -8.08 -2.83 27.39
N GLU A 24 -6.89 -2.31 27.69
CA GLU A 24 -5.88 -3.04 28.44
C GLU A 24 -5.83 -2.55 29.90
N THR A 25 -5.84 -3.48 30.85
CA THR A 25 -5.63 -3.14 32.27
C THR A 25 -4.14 -3.11 32.56
N ARG A 26 -3.64 -1.96 33.00
CA ARG A 26 -2.25 -1.82 33.48
C ARG A 26 -2.07 -2.59 34.79
N ALA A 27 -0.83 -2.97 35.08
CA ALA A 27 -0.45 -3.64 36.33
C ALA A 27 -0.83 -2.84 37.62
N ASN A 28 -1.09 -1.54 37.50
CA ASN A 28 -1.54 -0.67 38.59
C ASN A 28 -3.07 -0.46 38.63
N GLY A 29 -3.85 -1.25 37.88
CA GLY A 29 -5.31 -1.15 37.82
C GLY A 29 -5.85 -0.03 36.92
N GLY A 30 -4.99 0.78 36.29
CA GLY A 30 -5.43 1.81 35.36
C GLY A 30 -5.78 1.25 33.97
N VAL A 31 -6.92 1.63 33.41
CA VAL A 31 -7.29 1.24 32.03
C VAL A 31 -6.52 2.10 31.02
N ARG A 32 -5.87 1.48 30.04
CA ARG A 32 -5.38 2.17 28.83
C ARG A 32 -6.37 1.94 27.71
N GLU A 33 -6.87 3.02 27.13
CA GLU A 33 -7.54 2.95 25.84
C GLU A 33 -6.49 2.68 24.76
N VAL A 34 -6.58 1.52 24.09
CA VAL A 34 -5.74 1.16 22.96
C VAL A 34 -6.63 0.96 21.76
N TYR A 35 -6.29 1.64 20.67
CA TYR A 35 -7.00 1.55 19.39
C TYR A 35 -6.09 0.76 18.45
N THR A 36 -6.59 -0.34 17.88
CA THR A 36 -5.86 -1.11 16.86
C THR A 36 -6.50 -0.85 15.51
N LEU A 37 -5.66 -0.56 14.50
CA LEU A 37 -6.07 -0.52 13.11
C LEU A 37 -6.52 -1.92 12.70
N ILE A 38 -7.80 -2.09 12.39
CA ILE A 38 -8.37 -3.36 11.96
C ILE A 38 -7.72 -3.75 10.63
N ASN A 39 -6.85 -4.76 10.68
CA ASN A 39 -6.44 -5.65 9.61
C ASN A 39 -6.45 -5.05 8.20
N LYS A 40 -5.49 -4.17 7.91
CA LYS A 40 -5.17 -3.85 6.51
C LYS A 40 -4.35 -5.01 5.96
N ASN A 41 -4.95 -5.82 5.08
CA ASN A 41 -4.24 -6.88 4.37
C ASN A 41 -2.95 -6.34 3.73
N GLU A 42 -1.94 -7.19 3.50
CA GLU A 42 -0.61 -6.71 3.15
C GLU A 42 -0.53 -6.12 1.74
N LEU A 43 0.36 -5.14 1.56
CA LEU A 43 0.79 -4.67 0.25
C LEU A 43 2.16 -5.31 -0.04
N LEU A 44 2.21 -6.19 -1.04
CA LEU A 44 3.38 -7.00 -1.37
C LEU A 44 4.04 -6.51 -2.67
N CYS A 45 5.29 -6.89 -2.87
CA CYS A 45 5.98 -6.73 -4.15
C CYS A 45 6.48 -8.08 -4.66
N LYS A 46 6.30 -8.35 -5.95
CA LYS A 46 6.74 -9.61 -6.56
C LYS A 46 7.18 -9.39 -8.00
N ARG A 47 8.20 -10.13 -8.44
CA ARG A 47 8.58 -10.08 -9.86
C ARG A 47 7.49 -10.76 -10.68
N ILE A 48 7.14 -10.18 -11.81
CA ILE A 48 6.17 -10.75 -12.76
C ILE A 48 6.61 -12.13 -13.32
N TYR A 49 7.91 -12.43 -13.24
CA TYR A 49 8.50 -13.71 -13.64
C TYR A 49 8.37 -14.80 -12.56
N ASP A 50 8.08 -14.43 -11.30
CA ASP A 50 7.87 -15.41 -10.24
C ASP A 50 6.45 -16.00 -10.36
N PRO A 51 6.28 -17.31 -10.09
CA PRO A 51 4.99 -17.96 -10.22
C PRO A 51 3.94 -17.35 -9.26
N PRO A 52 2.67 -17.30 -9.68
CA PRO A 52 1.60 -16.85 -8.80
C PRO A 52 1.42 -17.78 -7.61
N LYS A 53 1.15 -17.18 -6.45
CA LYS A 53 0.84 -17.89 -5.22
C LYS A 53 -0.50 -17.42 -4.65
N PRO A 54 -1.22 -18.26 -3.89
CA PRO A 54 -2.50 -17.89 -3.28
C PRO A 54 -2.40 -16.63 -2.40
N GLU A 55 -1.28 -16.43 -1.71
CA GLU A 55 -1.07 -15.31 -0.79
C GLU A 55 -0.89 -13.96 -1.50
N ASP A 56 -0.71 -13.96 -2.83
CA ASP A 56 -0.52 -12.74 -3.61
C ASP A 56 -1.79 -11.87 -3.65
N GLY A 57 -2.96 -12.46 -3.42
CA GLY A 57 -4.25 -11.78 -3.50
C GLY A 57 -4.48 -11.11 -4.86
N TYR A 58 -4.82 -9.82 -4.85
CA TYR A 58 -5.07 -9.02 -6.06
C TYR A 58 -3.75 -8.52 -6.67
N ARG A 59 -3.48 -8.87 -7.93
CA ARG A 59 -2.19 -8.70 -8.57
C ARG A 59 -2.21 -7.55 -9.57
N VAL A 60 -1.46 -6.50 -9.27
CA VAL A 60 -1.39 -5.27 -10.05
C VAL A 60 -0.03 -5.14 -10.72
N PHE A 61 0.01 -5.15 -12.05
CA PHE A 61 1.24 -4.89 -12.79
C PHE A 61 1.48 -3.38 -12.91
N VAL A 62 2.67 -2.93 -12.52
CA VAL A 62 3.00 -1.50 -12.38
C VAL A 62 4.22 -1.05 -13.20
N ASP A 63 4.59 -1.81 -14.24
CA ASP A 63 5.55 -1.32 -15.23
C ASP A 63 4.81 -0.73 -16.42
N ARG A 64 5.36 0.34 -16.99
CA ARG A 64 4.87 0.92 -18.23
C ARG A 64 5.01 -0.03 -19.43
N LEU A 65 6.04 -0.87 -19.40
CA LEU A 65 6.39 -1.76 -20.51
C LEU A 65 6.13 -3.20 -20.12
N TRP A 66 5.49 -3.93 -21.03
CA TRP A 66 5.31 -5.37 -20.86
C TRP A 66 6.66 -6.10 -20.80
N PRO A 67 6.87 -7.03 -19.85
CA PRO A 67 8.11 -7.78 -19.72
C PRO A 67 8.36 -8.67 -20.94
N ARG A 68 9.61 -8.75 -21.37
CA ARG A 68 10.00 -9.61 -22.51
C ARG A 68 9.86 -11.08 -22.12
N GLY A 69 9.37 -11.89 -23.06
CA GLY A 69 9.28 -13.35 -22.90
C GLY A 69 8.15 -13.82 -21.96
N VAL A 70 7.29 -12.93 -21.48
CA VAL A 70 6.15 -13.31 -20.64
C VAL A 70 4.87 -13.26 -21.47
N LYS A 71 4.17 -14.39 -21.55
CA LYS A 71 2.84 -14.50 -22.18
C LYS A 71 1.76 -14.12 -21.18
N LYS A 72 0.74 -13.39 -21.60
CA LYS A 72 -0.36 -12.93 -20.72
C LYS A 72 -1.05 -14.09 -20.01
N GLU A 73 -1.21 -15.21 -20.71
CA GLU A 73 -1.86 -16.42 -20.19
C GLU A 73 -1.14 -17.05 -18.99
N ASN A 74 0.17 -16.83 -18.85
CA ASN A 74 0.99 -17.49 -17.83
C ASN A 74 1.12 -16.68 -16.53
N ILE A 75 0.64 -15.43 -16.53
CA ILE A 75 0.79 -14.51 -15.41
C ILE A 75 -0.59 -13.99 -15.02
N ARG A 76 -1.11 -14.50 -13.90
CA ARG A 76 -2.32 -13.94 -13.29
C ARG A 76 -2.08 -12.45 -13.04
N ILE A 77 -2.80 -11.59 -13.74
CA ILE A 77 -2.78 -10.13 -13.55
C ILE A 77 -4.23 -9.70 -13.51
N ASP A 78 -4.62 -9.06 -12.42
CA ASP A 78 -5.98 -8.56 -12.24
C ASP A 78 -6.11 -7.11 -12.75
N LEU A 79 -5.02 -6.33 -12.66
CA LEU A 79 -4.94 -4.95 -13.17
C LEU A 79 -3.55 -4.64 -13.75
N TRP A 80 -3.50 -3.90 -14.87
CA TRP A 80 -2.27 -3.29 -15.36
C TRP A 80 -2.36 -1.77 -15.25
N GLU A 81 -1.71 -1.20 -14.25
CA GLU A 81 -1.68 0.23 -13.99
C GLU A 81 -0.37 0.84 -14.52
N LYS A 82 -0.35 1.17 -15.80
CA LYS A 82 0.83 1.75 -16.46
C LYS A 82 1.03 3.24 -16.15
N ASP A 83 -0.05 3.93 -15.75
CA ASP A 83 -0.04 5.38 -15.56
C ASP A 83 0.55 5.77 -14.20
N ILE A 84 0.69 4.82 -13.28
CA ILE A 84 1.43 5.01 -12.01
C ILE A 84 2.93 4.71 -12.12
N ALA A 85 3.38 4.08 -13.22
CA ALA A 85 4.80 3.76 -13.43
C ALA A 85 5.65 5.03 -13.67
N PRO A 86 6.95 5.03 -13.32
CA PRO A 86 7.81 6.19 -13.54
C PRO A 86 7.81 6.60 -15.01
N SER A 87 8.04 7.89 -15.26
CA SER A 87 8.13 8.44 -16.61
C SER A 87 9.21 7.72 -17.44
N THR A 88 9.11 7.83 -18.76
CA THR A 88 10.09 7.21 -19.66
C THR A 88 11.48 7.82 -19.43
N GLU A 89 11.52 9.13 -19.21
CA GLU A 89 12.69 9.94 -18.94
C GLU A 89 13.34 9.51 -17.62
N LEU A 90 12.58 9.44 -16.54
CA LEU A 90 13.07 9.04 -15.23
C LEU A 90 13.55 7.59 -15.22
N ARG A 91 12.81 6.67 -15.85
CA ARG A 91 13.21 5.26 -16.01
C ARG A 91 14.54 5.12 -16.75
N LYS A 92 14.72 5.85 -17.86
CA LYS A 92 15.97 5.86 -18.63
C LYS A 92 17.13 6.44 -17.82
N TRP A 93 16.87 7.53 -17.08
CA TRP A 93 17.87 8.18 -16.24
C TRP A 93 18.33 7.29 -15.08
N PHE A 94 17.40 6.61 -14.41
CA PHE A 94 17.73 5.67 -13.34
C PHE A 94 18.62 4.54 -13.85
N GLY A 95 18.26 3.94 -14.99
CA GLY A 95 19.10 2.93 -15.66
C GLY A 95 19.45 1.71 -14.81
N HIS A 96 18.75 1.48 -13.69
CA HIS A 96 19.10 0.50 -12.64
C HIS A 96 20.49 0.71 -12.01
N THR A 97 20.96 1.96 -11.96
CA THR A 97 22.19 2.34 -11.24
C THR A 97 21.87 2.54 -9.76
N ILE A 98 22.43 1.71 -8.88
CA ILE A 98 22.13 1.69 -7.43
C ILE A 98 22.44 3.04 -6.79
N GLU A 99 23.54 3.68 -7.19
CA GLU A 99 23.97 4.99 -6.71
C GLU A 99 22.94 6.09 -7.01
N ARG A 100 22.10 5.89 -8.01
CA ARG A 100 21.03 6.81 -8.39
C ARG A 100 19.70 6.51 -7.69
N PHE A 101 19.59 5.42 -6.92
CA PHE A 101 18.31 4.95 -6.40
C PHE A 101 17.66 5.94 -5.41
N ALA A 102 18.45 6.57 -4.54
CA ALA A 102 17.93 7.55 -3.58
C ALA A 102 17.28 8.74 -4.31
N GLU A 103 18.01 9.32 -5.26
CA GLU A 103 17.54 10.43 -6.09
C GLU A 103 16.36 10.01 -7.00
N PHE A 104 16.43 8.80 -7.57
CA PHE A 104 15.32 8.22 -8.33
C PHE A 104 14.04 8.13 -7.50
N SER A 105 14.16 7.70 -6.24
CA SER A 105 13.01 7.56 -5.34
C SER A 105 12.35 8.90 -5.07
N ILE A 106 13.15 9.95 -4.80
CA ILE A 106 12.65 11.32 -4.59
C ILE A 106 11.91 11.82 -5.83
N ARG A 107 12.53 11.69 -7.01
CA ARG A 107 11.92 12.14 -8.27
C ARG A 107 10.65 11.37 -8.61
N TYR A 108 10.65 10.07 -8.38
CA TYR A 108 9.48 9.23 -8.66
C TYR A 108 8.33 9.54 -7.70
N ILE A 109 8.60 9.78 -6.41
CA ILE A 109 7.60 10.25 -5.45
C ILE A 109 7.00 11.59 -5.92
N ALA A 110 7.82 12.53 -6.40
CA ALA A 110 7.31 13.79 -6.94
C ALA A 110 6.43 13.58 -8.19
N GLU A 111 6.79 12.65 -9.08
CA GLU A 111 5.93 12.27 -10.21
C GLU A 111 4.59 11.70 -9.72
N LEU A 112 4.59 10.84 -8.69
CA LEU A 112 3.40 10.24 -8.12
C LEU A 112 2.49 11.28 -7.45
N ASP A 113 3.06 12.19 -6.66
CA ASP A 113 2.32 13.24 -5.96
C ASP A 113 1.66 14.23 -6.93
N ALA A 114 2.28 14.47 -8.10
CA ALA A 114 1.74 15.32 -9.16
C ALA A 114 0.80 14.58 -10.14
N ASN A 115 0.67 13.27 -10.04
CA ASN A 115 -0.03 12.45 -11.04
C ASN A 115 -1.56 12.46 -10.80
N PRO A 116 -2.38 12.91 -11.77
CA PRO A 116 -3.84 12.96 -11.62
C PRO A 116 -4.50 11.57 -11.45
N HIS A 117 -3.83 10.49 -11.90
CA HIS A 117 -4.33 9.12 -11.75
C HIS A 117 -4.03 8.51 -10.37
N ALA A 118 -3.11 9.11 -9.60
CA ALA A 118 -2.61 8.54 -8.36
C ALA A 118 -3.70 8.37 -7.30
N LYS A 119 -4.64 9.31 -7.19
CA LYS A 119 -5.76 9.23 -6.24
C LYS A 119 -6.73 8.07 -6.57
N ALA A 120 -7.08 7.91 -7.84
CA ALA A 120 -7.95 6.81 -8.28
C ALA A 120 -7.28 5.45 -8.06
N PHE A 121 -5.98 5.37 -8.30
CA PHE A 121 -5.18 4.19 -8.02
C PHE A 121 -5.15 3.85 -6.52
N LEU A 122 -4.87 4.83 -5.64
CA LEU A 122 -4.89 4.63 -4.18
C LEU A 122 -6.23 4.08 -3.71
N ASN A 123 -7.35 4.66 -4.15
CA ASN A 123 -8.68 4.19 -3.80
C ASN A 123 -8.89 2.72 -4.22
N THR A 124 -8.41 2.35 -5.41
CA THR A 124 -8.47 0.97 -5.91
C THR A 124 -7.65 0.03 -5.02
N ILE A 125 -6.42 0.41 -4.66
CA ILE A 125 -5.57 -0.41 -3.79
C ILE A 125 -6.21 -0.56 -2.40
N GLN A 126 -6.71 0.53 -1.83
CA GLN A 126 -7.37 0.51 -0.51
C GLN A 126 -8.63 -0.36 -0.52
N ASP A 127 -9.49 -0.23 -1.53
CA ASP A 127 -10.66 -1.07 -1.72
C ASP A 127 -10.29 -2.56 -1.78
N LYS A 128 -9.31 -2.93 -2.62
CA LYS A 128 -8.90 -4.33 -2.75
C LYS A 128 -8.26 -4.88 -1.48
N ARG A 129 -7.52 -4.05 -0.74
CA ARG A 129 -6.94 -4.41 0.57
C ARG A 129 -8.00 -4.64 1.65
N LYS A 130 -9.27 -4.25 1.46
CA LYS A 130 -10.37 -4.65 2.36
C LYS A 130 -10.72 -6.14 2.24
N HIS A 131 -10.36 -6.79 1.12
CA HIS A 131 -10.78 -8.16 0.80
C HIS A 131 -9.64 -9.18 0.73
N GLY A 132 -8.38 -8.74 0.70
CA GLY A 132 -7.21 -9.61 0.72
C GLY A 132 -5.93 -8.84 0.43
N ASN A 133 -4.80 -9.55 0.36
CA ASN A 133 -3.53 -8.93 -0.01
C ASN A 133 -3.58 -8.30 -1.39
N VAL A 134 -2.74 -7.29 -1.61
CA VAL A 134 -2.49 -6.74 -2.94
C VAL A 134 -1.01 -6.92 -3.25
N THR A 135 -0.69 -7.44 -4.43
CA THR A 135 0.70 -7.62 -4.88
C THR A 135 1.00 -6.72 -6.07
N LEU A 136 1.97 -5.82 -5.90
CA LEU A 136 2.57 -5.02 -6.97
C LEU A 136 3.57 -5.89 -7.75
N LEU A 137 3.25 -6.15 -9.00
CA LEU A 137 4.09 -6.90 -9.93
C LEU A 137 5.01 -5.98 -10.71
N PHE A 138 6.29 -6.35 -10.80
CA PHE A 138 7.31 -5.58 -11.53
C PHE A 138 8.24 -6.45 -12.37
N GLY A 139 8.84 -5.87 -13.41
CA GLY A 139 9.73 -6.56 -14.36
C GLY A 139 11.23 -6.46 -14.05
N ALA A 140 11.66 -5.53 -13.19
CA ALA A 140 13.07 -5.35 -12.85
C ALA A 140 13.70 -6.63 -12.28
N LYS A 141 15.01 -6.85 -12.54
CA LYS A 141 15.75 -7.98 -11.97
C LYS A 141 16.04 -7.78 -10.48
N ASP A 142 16.36 -6.55 -10.09
CA ASP A 142 16.63 -6.18 -8.71
C ASP A 142 15.34 -6.19 -7.88
N ARG A 143 15.35 -6.95 -6.79
CA ARG A 143 14.21 -7.11 -5.88
C ARG A 143 14.11 -6.01 -4.84
N MET A 144 15.22 -5.34 -4.53
CA MET A 144 15.31 -4.32 -3.48
C MET A 144 15.26 -2.92 -4.08
N PHE A 145 16.05 -2.67 -5.12
CA PHE A 145 16.19 -1.35 -5.75
C PHE A 145 15.40 -1.26 -7.05
N ASN A 146 14.07 -1.23 -6.92
CA ASN A 146 13.13 -1.08 -8.04
C ASN A 146 12.02 -0.08 -7.72
N HIS A 147 11.31 0.35 -8.77
CA HIS A 147 10.23 1.33 -8.64
C HIS A 147 9.03 0.81 -7.87
N ALA A 148 8.73 -0.49 -7.90
CA ALA A 148 7.59 -1.03 -7.14
C ALA A 148 7.81 -0.95 -5.62
N ALA A 149 9.06 -1.07 -5.15
CA ALA A 149 9.40 -0.82 -3.75
C ALA A 149 9.16 0.66 -3.36
N VAL A 150 9.52 1.61 -4.23
CA VAL A 150 9.23 3.04 -4.01
C VAL A 150 7.72 3.29 -4.02
N LEU A 151 6.99 2.71 -4.97
CA LEU A 151 5.55 2.84 -5.07
C LEU A 151 4.83 2.26 -3.83
N LYS A 152 5.27 1.11 -3.34
CA LYS A 152 4.77 0.50 -2.09
C LYS A 152 4.93 1.47 -0.92
N ASN A 153 6.14 2.00 -0.71
CA ASN A 153 6.40 2.95 0.37
C ASN A 153 5.57 4.23 0.23
N TRP A 154 5.39 4.72 -1.00
CA TRP A 154 4.53 5.87 -1.28
C TRP A 154 3.08 5.59 -0.88
N ILE A 155 2.49 4.46 -1.30
CA ILE A 155 1.11 4.07 -0.92
C ILE A 155 0.97 3.98 0.61
N GLU A 156 1.91 3.30 1.28
CA GLU A 156 1.91 3.15 2.74
C GLU A 156 2.02 4.50 3.46
N THR A 157 2.75 5.47 2.87
CA THR A 157 2.82 6.84 3.40
C THR A 157 1.49 7.60 3.23
N GLN A 158 0.80 7.43 2.10
CA GLN A 158 -0.51 8.07 1.89
C GLN A 158 -1.58 7.51 2.83
N ASP A 159 -1.48 6.22 3.17
CA ASP A 159 -2.34 5.57 4.16
C ASP A 159 -2.21 6.20 5.55
N LEU A 160 -0.99 6.57 5.97
CA LEU A 160 -0.74 7.21 7.27
C LEU A 160 -1.24 8.67 7.33
N LYS A 161 -1.32 9.36 6.20
CA LYS A 161 -1.82 10.75 6.12
C LYS A 161 -3.33 10.86 6.18
N THR A 162 -4.04 9.74 5.95
CA THR A 162 -5.51 9.71 5.88
C THR A 162 -6.16 9.36 7.23
N ILE A 163 -5.33 9.06 8.24
CA ILE A 163 -5.72 8.81 9.65
C ILE A 163 -5.65 10.13 10.41
#